data_AF-A0A2L2WSX7-F1
#
_entry.id   AF-A0A2L2WSX7-F1
#
_cell.length_a   1.000
_cell.length_b   1.000
_cell.length_c   1.000
_cell.angle_alpha   90.00
_cell.angle_beta   90.00
_cell.angle_gamma   90.00
#
_symmetry.space_group_name_H-M   'P 1'
#
loop_
_entity.id
_entity.type
_entity.pdbx_description
1 polymer ?
#
loop_
_entity_poly.entity_id
_entity_poly.type
_entity_poly.pdbx_seq_one_letter_code
_entity_poly.pdbx_strand_id
1 'polypeptide(L)'
;MAKKNLNNISRIKPSQMIDKARELHEQGYSILMPNDQTYVNEFQGISWADFIGSQLRSGSAASGSSQRKSIPTLYFSSGNENLQGSDDIGTKGLGWMEWGFGNSLPNLVAFLTYLQPYTASGHKFNADLCAGLGPQPMYDTAQYVGGNITTRFIRYKDAGTFLRGQIIDKQRELLKLLSDRKASFSTHPDSGGSDDANLSESKENPILSCISSEADMVFNGLKESLGAQIKSLQDALKEWENTEPEVHYFIERNNLALTWLSLALDQELFGISFPELQLNQLALDKEGKPVATENWYPKVVGLSHRTCHTTRLERMDKHNRINYVYCSNRWLDAPFIDLGESQPLIYALPCLNMNSPLDSLEEHVRNARKNHVGVSKRPTRFVMPSVYPTAGRPYYPTPAWHSIFGGDIYEYLSTIISDRLSRKRNASIIGRVIYLHNDYLQQLFTQMGANADADKKKELRDKLFAQINGWLSNRSNAGQSLLAFTFMGADGKEHKSFEIVEIVANSKSAAEANEKETAEISSVVFMAMGLDARLLGSSPLSLVGSNGGTDIRERYLLRLLMKSPTQNIMLKTLNVVSSFNKWDKHLVWQIQREVMTTLDNSKSGITSQNSDNTSNT
;
A
#
# COMPACT_ATOMS: atom_id res chain seq x y z
N MET A 1 40.02 -34.10 45.72
CA MET A 1 41.01 -33.58 44.74
C MET A 1 40.30 -33.55 43.39
N ALA A 2 40.21 -32.48 42.60
CA ALA A 2 40.77 -31.13 42.60
C ALA A 2 39.69 -30.16 42.06
N LYS A 3 39.60 -28.95 42.63
CA LYS A 3 38.71 -27.88 42.16
C LYS A 3 39.23 -27.33 40.82
N LYS A 4 38.40 -27.32 39.78
CA LYS A 4 38.65 -26.57 38.54
C LYS A 4 38.63 -25.08 38.86
N ASN A 5 39.77 -24.41 38.70
CA ASN A 5 39.86 -22.96 38.76
C ASN A 5 39.07 -22.35 37.59
N LEU A 6 37.98 -21.66 37.93
CA LEU A 6 37.31 -20.71 37.06
C LEU A 6 38.27 -19.52 36.86
N ASN A 7 38.83 -19.38 35.65
CA ASN A 7 39.53 -18.16 35.28
C ASN A 7 38.51 -17.01 35.29
N ASN A 8 38.62 -16.15 36.31
CA ASN A 8 37.89 -14.89 36.41
C ASN A 8 38.25 -14.01 35.21
N ILE A 9 37.34 -13.90 34.24
CA ILE A 9 37.38 -12.85 33.23
C ILE A 9 36.98 -11.56 33.94
N SER A 10 37.97 -10.77 34.36
CA SER A 10 37.74 -9.49 35.02
C SER A 10 37.18 -8.48 34.00
N ARG A 11 35.96 -8.03 34.25
CA ARG A 11 35.33 -6.90 33.56
C ARG A 11 36.12 -5.64 33.95
N ILE A 12 36.80 -4.99 33.01
CA ILE A 12 37.56 -3.77 33.29
C ILE A 12 36.66 -2.54 33.04
N LYS A 13 36.24 -1.85 34.10
CA LYS A 13 35.59 -0.53 34.05
C LYS A 13 36.61 0.53 33.58
N PRO A 14 36.20 1.67 33.00
CA PRO A 14 37.12 2.76 32.64
C PRO A 14 38.04 3.20 33.80
N SER A 15 37.56 3.13 35.04
CA SER A 15 38.36 3.38 36.24
C SER A 15 39.47 2.34 36.45
N GLN A 16 39.20 1.07 36.17
CA GLN A 16 40.20 -0.01 36.24
C GLN A 16 41.21 0.08 35.09
N MET A 17 40.89 0.76 33.99
CA MET A 17 41.84 1.09 32.93
C MET A 17 42.87 2.11 33.42
N ILE A 18 42.44 3.11 34.20
CA ILE A 18 43.32 4.09 34.83
C ILE A 18 44.20 3.41 35.89
N ASP A 19 43.64 2.50 36.69
CA ASP A 19 44.41 1.79 37.72
C ASP A 19 45.40 0.80 37.12
N LYS A 20 45.03 0.07 36.05
CA LYS A 20 45.94 -0.81 35.29
C LYS A 20 47.01 -0.02 34.55
N ALA A 21 46.65 1.13 33.96
CA ALA A 21 47.59 2.04 33.34
C ALA A 21 48.60 2.60 34.36
N ARG A 22 48.14 2.89 35.58
CA ARG A 22 49.00 3.33 36.70
C ARG A 22 49.96 2.21 37.14
N GLU A 23 49.46 0.99 37.32
CA GLU A 23 50.26 -0.21 37.66
C GLU A 23 51.33 -0.51 36.60
N LEU A 24 51.00 -0.35 35.32
CA LEU A 24 51.95 -0.57 34.22
C LEU A 24 52.93 0.60 34.04
N HIS A 25 52.54 1.82 34.40
CA HIS A 25 53.46 2.96 34.44
C HIS A 25 54.52 2.77 35.54
N GLU A 26 54.12 2.23 36.70
CA GLU A 26 55.03 1.83 37.78
C GLU A 26 55.99 0.70 37.36
N GLN A 27 55.60 -0.13 36.39
CA GLN A 27 56.43 -1.19 35.80
C GLN A 27 57.28 -0.72 34.59
N GLY A 28 57.28 0.57 34.27
CA GLY A 28 58.14 1.12 33.22
C GLY A 28 57.57 1.08 31.79
N TYR A 29 56.25 0.92 31.62
CA TYR A 29 55.59 1.01 30.31
C TYR A 29 55.17 2.46 29.99
N SER A 30 55.30 2.90 28.73
CA SER A 30 54.69 4.15 28.25
C SER A 30 53.32 3.87 27.64
N ILE A 31 52.34 4.67 28.05
CA ILE A 31 50.95 4.54 27.61
C ILE A 31 50.60 5.82 26.85
N LEU A 32 50.25 5.70 25.57
CA LEU A 32 49.59 6.77 24.83
C LEU A 32 48.09 6.59 24.98
N MET A 33 47.46 7.46 25.76
CA MET A 33 46.00 7.51 25.81
C MET A 33 45.49 8.25 24.57
N PRO A 34 44.38 7.81 23.95
CA PRO A 34 43.78 8.48 22.79
C PRO A 34 43.38 9.95 23.00
N ASN A 35 43.48 10.46 24.23
CA ASN A 35 43.21 11.87 24.55
C ASN A 35 44.38 12.81 24.24
N ASP A 36 45.55 12.30 23.86
CA ASP A 36 46.61 13.14 23.31
C ASP A 36 46.34 13.43 21.83
N GLN A 37 45.39 14.35 21.64
CA GLN A 37 45.05 15.12 20.44
C GLN A 37 44.59 14.32 19.20
N THR A 38 43.37 14.65 18.71
CA THR A 38 42.87 14.56 17.31
C THR A 38 41.80 13.54 16.88
N TYR A 39 40.98 12.90 17.73
CA TYR A 39 39.90 12.01 17.20
C TYR A 39 38.53 12.03 17.88
N VAL A 40 38.12 13.13 18.51
CA VAL A 40 36.70 13.33 18.86
C VAL A 40 36.21 14.59 18.17
N ASN A 41 35.74 14.44 16.92
CA ASN A 41 34.74 15.36 16.42
C ASN A 41 33.45 15.00 17.16
N GLU A 42 33.15 15.72 18.25
CA GLU A 42 31.80 15.75 18.80
C GLU A 42 30.87 16.22 17.67
N PHE A 43 30.09 15.27 17.14
CA PHE A 43 29.17 15.57 16.06
C PHE A 43 28.05 16.46 16.63
N GLN A 44 28.16 17.78 16.46
CA GLN A 44 27.10 18.76 16.72
C GLN A 44 25.98 18.70 15.65
N GLY A 45 25.64 17.50 15.18
CA GLY A 45 24.57 17.29 14.20
C GLY A 45 23.28 16.88 14.89
N ILE A 46 22.17 17.49 14.48
CA ILE A 46 20.81 17.09 14.89
C ILE A 46 20.62 15.60 14.59
N SER A 47 20.22 14.80 15.59
CA SER A 47 19.93 13.38 15.39
C SER A 47 18.73 13.20 14.46
N TRP A 48 18.65 12.10 13.71
CA TRP A 48 17.44 11.77 12.94
C TRP A 48 16.22 11.65 13.85
N ALA A 49 16.40 11.18 15.08
CA ALA A 49 15.34 11.16 16.09
C ALA A 49 14.89 12.56 16.47
N ASP A 50 15.83 13.50 16.70
CA ASP A 50 15.51 14.90 17.01
C ASP A 50 14.78 15.57 15.85
N PHE A 51 15.21 15.30 14.61
CA PHE A 51 14.55 15.81 13.42
C PHE A 51 13.12 15.25 13.28
N ILE A 52 12.93 13.93 13.38
CA ILE A 52 11.61 13.30 13.31
C ILE A 52 10.70 13.79 14.43
N GLY A 53 11.22 13.85 15.66
CA GLY A 53 10.50 14.40 16.79
C GLY A 53 10.15 15.87 16.57
N SER A 54 11.04 16.66 15.96
CA SER A 54 10.74 18.05 15.57
C SER A 54 9.60 18.13 14.55
N GLN A 55 9.51 17.21 13.57
CA GLN A 55 8.43 17.17 12.58
C GLN A 55 7.09 16.71 13.18
N LEU A 56 7.12 15.75 14.12
CA LEU A 56 5.94 15.33 14.87
C LEU A 56 5.42 16.43 15.81
N ARG A 57 6.32 17.31 16.27
CA ARG A 57 6.02 18.43 17.17
C ARG A 57 5.94 19.79 16.44
N SER A 58 6.27 19.86 15.15
CA SER A 58 6.33 21.11 14.37
C SER A 58 4.92 21.61 14.18
N GLY A 59 4.57 22.58 15.00
CA GLY A 59 3.22 23.06 15.25
C GLY A 59 3.07 23.59 16.68
N SER A 60 3.95 23.16 17.59
CA SER A 60 4.03 23.62 18.98
C SER A 60 4.73 24.97 19.16
N ALA A 61 5.15 25.63 18.07
CA ALA A 61 5.99 26.83 18.11
C ALA A 61 5.31 28.03 17.43
N ALA A 62 4.16 28.46 17.94
CA ALA A 62 3.64 29.79 17.66
C ALA A 62 2.82 30.32 18.86
N SER A 63 3.42 31.29 19.56
CA SER A 63 2.85 32.10 20.65
C SER A 63 2.70 31.42 22.03
N GLY A 64 3.24 32.13 23.02
CA GLY A 64 3.21 31.76 24.43
C GLY A 64 1.79 31.74 24.99
N SER A 65 1.16 30.58 24.99
CA SER A 65 0.25 30.12 26.04
C SER A 65 0.16 28.61 25.93
N SER A 66 -0.05 27.92 27.04
CA SER A 66 0.02 26.46 27.22
C SER A 66 -0.85 25.63 26.25
N GLN A 67 -0.48 25.49 24.98
CA GLN A 67 -1.26 24.78 23.97
C GLN A 67 -0.60 23.46 23.53
N ARG A 68 -1.16 22.38 24.09
CA ARG A 68 -1.15 20.97 23.64
C ARG A 68 0.22 20.32 23.41
N LYS A 69 0.84 19.91 24.52
CA LYS A 69 2.08 19.09 24.59
C LYS A 69 1.94 17.65 24.07
N SER A 70 0.79 17.22 23.55
CA SER A 70 0.54 15.83 23.14
C SER A 70 0.50 15.68 21.62
N ILE A 71 1.53 15.04 21.05
CA ILE A 71 1.67 14.60 19.65
C ILE A 71 0.36 14.02 19.05
N PRO A 72 -0.43 13.19 19.78
CA PRO A 72 -1.73 12.70 19.28
C PRO A 72 -2.70 13.79 18.84
N THR A 73 -2.77 14.91 19.57
CA THR A 73 -3.77 15.95 19.29
C THR A 73 -3.44 16.75 18.03
N LEU A 74 -2.15 16.87 17.68
CA LEU A 74 -1.71 17.57 16.47
C LEU A 74 -1.95 16.74 15.22
N TYR A 75 -1.61 15.44 15.28
CA TYR A 75 -1.71 14.53 14.15
C TYR A 75 -3.17 14.18 13.81
N PHE A 76 -4.02 14.08 14.83
CA PHE A 76 -5.43 13.76 14.68
C PHE A 76 -6.33 15.01 14.75
N SER A 77 -5.85 16.21 14.47
CA SER A 77 -6.72 17.41 14.37
C SER A 77 -7.22 17.59 12.93
N SER A 78 -8.51 17.83 12.72
CA SER A 78 -9.07 18.02 11.37
C SER A 78 -10.32 18.91 11.34
N GLY A 79 -10.34 19.95 12.17
CA GLY A 79 -11.56 20.72 12.46
C GLY A 79 -11.49 22.24 12.29
N ASN A 80 -10.34 22.80 11.86
CA ASN A 80 -10.24 24.26 11.67
C ASN A 80 -10.68 24.64 10.27
N GLU A 81 -11.51 25.68 10.16
CA GLU A 81 -11.90 26.29 8.89
C GLU A 81 -10.90 27.38 8.51
N ASN A 82 -10.58 27.46 7.22
CA ASN A 82 -9.75 28.52 6.66
C ASN A 82 -10.45 29.14 5.43
N LEU A 83 -10.61 30.46 5.45
CA LEU A 83 -11.26 31.25 4.40
C LEU A 83 -10.27 31.86 3.39
N GLN A 84 -8.97 31.71 3.64
CA GLN A 84 -7.94 32.36 2.84
C GLN A 84 -7.98 31.86 1.39
N GLY A 85 -8.26 32.78 0.46
CA GLY A 85 -8.32 32.50 -0.97
C GLY A 85 -9.61 31.81 -1.43
N SER A 86 -10.64 31.73 -0.58
CA SER A 86 -11.97 31.19 -0.93
C SER A 86 -13.09 32.24 -0.95
N ASP A 87 -12.78 33.53 -0.83
CA ASP A 87 -13.79 34.60 -0.70
C ASP A 87 -14.77 34.66 -1.89
N ASP A 88 -14.27 34.43 -3.12
CA ASP A 88 -15.03 34.52 -4.38
C ASP A 88 -15.25 33.16 -5.07
N ILE A 89 -14.85 32.04 -4.46
CA ILE A 89 -14.92 30.70 -5.05
C ILE A 89 -15.58 29.70 -4.10
N GLY A 90 -16.32 28.73 -4.64
CA GLY A 90 -17.08 27.77 -3.83
C GLY A 90 -18.37 28.36 -3.28
N THR A 91 -18.82 27.88 -2.11
CA THR A 91 -20.02 28.38 -1.44
C THR A 91 -19.71 29.66 -0.69
N LYS A 92 -20.46 30.73 -0.95
CA LYS A 92 -20.25 32.05 -0.32
C LYS A 92 -20.25 31.95 1.22
N GLY A 93 -19.12 32.34 1.83
CA GLY A 93 -18.94 32.35 3.28
C GLY A 93 -18.57 31.00 3.90
N LEU A 94 -18.25 29.99 3.09
CA LEU A 94 -17.67 28.73 3.54
C LEU A 94 -16.22 28.64 3.06
N GLY A 95 -15.32 28.27 3.98
CA GLY A 95 -13.93 28.00 3.68
C GLY A 95 -13.64 26.54 3.37
N TRP A 96 -12.36 26.21 3.30
CA TRP A 96 -11.87 24.84 3.28
C TRP A 96 -11.46 24.38 4.68
N MET A 97 -11.53 23.08 4.93
CA MET A 97 -11.16 22.48 6.21
C MET A 97 -9.67 22.11 6.21
N GLU A 98 -8.97 22.50 7.27
CA GLU A 98 -7.57 22.13 7.48
C GLU A 98 -7.44 20.63 7.76
N TRP A 99 -6.45 20.01 7.10
CA TRP A 99 -6.11 18.61 7.30
C TRP A 99 -4.85 18.50 8.17
N GLY A 100 -5.04 18.25 9.46
CA GLY A 100 -3.97 18.34 10.46
C GLY A 100 -3.80 19.74 11.01
N PHE A 101 -2.98 19.85 12.06
CA PHE A 101 -2.48 21.13 12.51
C PHE A 101 -1.70 21.84 11.40
N GLY A 102 -2.03 23.10 11.10
CA GLY A 102 -1.33 23.87 10.06
C GLY A 102 -1.50 23.32 8.65
N ASN A 103 -2.50 22.47 8.42
CA ASN A 103 -2.83 21.89 7.12
C ASN A 103 -1.75 21.02 6.45
N SER A 104 -0.77 20.53 7.23
CA SER A 104 0.43 19.84 6.74
C SER A 104 0.33 18.31 6.78
N LEU A 105 -0.77 17.73 7.29
CA LEU A 105 -0.84 16.29 7.56
C LEU A 105 -0.55 15.43 6.32
N PRO A 106 -1.12 15.70 5.13
CA PRO A 106 -0.83 14.88 3.96
C PRO A 106 0.67 14.77 3.65
N ASN A 107 1.39 15.90 3.70
CA ASN A 107 2.81 15.94 3.40
C ASN A 107 3.64 15.27 4.51
N LEU A 108 3.31 15.57 5.77
CA LEU A 108 4.00 14.99 6.92
C LEU A 108 3.87 13.46 6.96
N VAL A 109 2.65 12.93 6.78
CA VAL A 109 2.41 11.48 6.74
C VAL A 109 3.22 10.83 5.63
N ALA A 110 3.14 11.37 4.40
CA ALA A 110 3.86 10.80 3.26
C ALA A 110 5.36 10.81 3.50
N PHE A 111 5.92 11.94 3.93
CA PHE A 111 7.34 12.08 4.24
C PHE A 111 7.79 11.03 5.28
N LEU A 112 7.11 10.96 6.43
CA LEU A 112 7.47 10.00 7.48
C LEU A 112 7.27 8.54 7.04
N THR A 113 6.27 8.25 6.21
CA THR A 113 6.05 6.89 5.68
C THR A 113 7.23 6.42 4.85
N TYR A 114 7.73 7.28 3.96
CA TYR A 114 8.82 6.94 3.05
C TYR A 114 10.22 7.14 3.64
N LEU A 115 10.33 7.79 4.81
CA LEU A 115 11.61 7.99 5.49
C LEU A 115 12.23 6.69 6.03
N GLN A 116 11.42 5.74 6.49
CA GLN A 116 11.89 4.47 7.08
C GLN A 116 11.53 3.26 6.18
N PRO A 117 12.46 2.31 5.96
CA PRO A 117 12.19 1.14 5.12
C PRO A 117 11.03 0.25 5.60
N TYR A 118 10.84 0.14 6.92
CA TYR A 118 9.79 -0.67 7.52
C TYR A 118 8.39 -0.17 7.15
N THR A 119 8.16 1.14 7.26
CA THR A 119 6.90 1.79 6.90
C THR A 119 6.73 1.89 5.39
N ALA A 120 7.78 2.23 4.64
CA ALA A 120 7.72 2.33 3.19
C ALA A 120 7.35 1.00 2.52
N SER A 121 8.00 -0.10 2.93
CA SER A 121 7.76 -1.42 2.36
C SER A 121 6.37 -1.94 2.70
N GLY A 122 5.92 -1.75 3.95
CA GLY A 122 4.59 -2.15 4.36
C GLY A 122 3.49 -1.37 3.64
N HIS A 123 3.67 -0.06 3.47
CA HIS A 123 2.67 0.77 2.78
C HIS A 123 2.59 0.40 1.30
N LYS A 124 3.75 0.25 0.63
CA LYS A 124 3.81 -0.22 -0.75
C LYS A 124 3.11 -1.57 -0.92
N PHE A 125 3.38 -2.54 -0.07
CA PHE A 125 2.72 -3.85 -0.12
C PHE A 125 1.20 -3.73 0.01
N ASN A 126 0.71 -2.92 0.95
CA ASN A 126 -0.72 -2.70 1.14
C ASN A 126 -1.39 -2.00 -0.03
N ALA A 127 -0.72 -1.01 -0.62
CA ALA A 127 -1.21 -0.29 -1.79
C ALA A 127 -1.28 -1.19 -3.02
N ASP A 128 -0.21 -1.94 -3.30
CA ASP A 128 -0.16 -2.88 -4.43
C ASP A 128 -1.23 -3.99 -4.27
N LEU A 129 -1.42 -4.49 -3.04
CA LEU A 129 -2.47 -5.47 -2.73
C LEU A 129 -3.90 -4.90 -2.88
N CYS A 130 -4.12 -3.65 -2.45
CA CYS A 130 -5.42 -2.99 -2.59
C CYS A 130 -5.74 -2.69 -4.05
N ALA A 131 -4.75 -2.24 -4.83
CA ALA A 131 -4.89 -1.99 -6.26
C ALA A 131 -5.16 -3.27 -7.05
N GLY A 132 -4.47 -4.37 -6.71
CA GLY A 132 -4.54 -5.65 -7.43
C GLY A 132 -4.17 -5.48 -8.90
N LEU A 133 -4.85 -6.22 -9.79
CA LEU A 133 -4.75 -6.02 -11.25
C LEU A 133 -5.53 -4.79 -11.76
N GLY A 134 -6.02 -3.96 -10.84
CA GLY A 134 -6.97 -2.90 -11.12
C GLY A 134 -8.38 -3.42 -11.40
N PRO A 135 -9.33 -2.50 -11.60
CA PRO A 135 -10.72 -2.81 -11.88
C PRO A 135 -10.86 -3.35 -13.30
N GLN A 136 -11.46 -4.53 -13.40
CA GLN A 136 -11.76 -5.21 -14.66
C GLN A 136 -13.27 -5.20 -14.90
N PRO A 137 -13.73 -4.88 -16.12
CA PRO A 137 -15.12 -5.00 -16.48
C PRO A 137 -15.47 -6.48 -16.63
N MET A 138 -16.49 -6.93 -15.91
CA MET A 138 -17.02 -8.28 -15.93
C MET A 138 -18.50 -8.26 -16.34
N TYR A 139 -18.97 -9.36 -16.92
CA TYR A 139 -20.36 -9.62 -17.24
C TYR A 139 -20.94 -10.56 -16.16
N ASP A 140 -21.93 -10.05 -15.44
CA ASP A 140 -22.66 -10.78 -14.40
C ASP A 140 -23.79 -11.60 -15.02
N THR A 141 -23.68 -12.92 -14.90
CA THR A 141 -24.67 -13.88 -15.37
C THR A 141 -25.04 -14.88 -14.28
N ALA A 142 -26.33 -15.12 -14.09
CA ALA A 142 -26.85 -16.13 -13.20
C ALA A 142 -27.06 -17.44 -13.98
N GLN A 143 -26.49 -18.53 -13.49
CA GLN A 143 -26.67 -19.87 -14.03
C GLN A 143 -27.43 -20.74 -13.04
N TYR A 144 -28.48 -21.41 -13.51
CA TYR A 144 -29.17 -22.43 -12.72
C TYR A 144 -28.51 -23.79 -12.95
N VAL A 145 -27.91 -24.36 -11.91
CA VAL A 145 -27.24 -25.67 -11.95
C VAL A 145 -27.75 -26.52 -10.80
N GLY A 146 -28.43 -27.63 -11.12
CA GLY A 146 -28.79 -28.65 -10.14
C GLY A 146 -29.68 -28.18 -8.98
N GLY A 147 -30.55 -27.17 -9.19
CA GLY A 147 -31.39 -26.63 -8.12
C GLY A 147 -30.90 -25.31 -7.52
N ASN A 148 -29.64 -24.94 -7.76
CA ASN A 148 -29.03 -23.74 -7.21
C ASN A 148 -28.80 -22.68 -8.28
N ILE A 149 -29.00 -21.41 -7.91
CA ILE A 149 -28.63 -20.26 -8.74
C ILE A 149 -27.20 -19.86 -8.36
N THR A 150 -26.26 -20.05 -9.27
CA THR A 150 -24.86 -19.64 -9.10
C THR A 150 -24.57 -18.43 -9.97
N THR A 151 -23.99 -17.39 -9.38
CA THR A 151 -23.51 -16.22 -10.11
C THR A 151 -22.14 -16.52 -10.71
N ARG A 152 -21.98 -16.26 -12.01
CA ARG A 152 -20.73 -16.43 -12.74
C ARG A 152 -20.31 -15.10 -13.36
N PHE A 153 -19.03 -14.78 -13.23
CA PHE A 153 -18.45 -13.57 -13.82
C PHE A 153 -17.55 -13.93 -15.00
N ILE A 154 -17.83 -13.32 -16.16
CA ILE A 154 -17.05 -13.50 -17.38
C ILE A 154 -16.38 -12.17 -17.71
N ARG A 155 -15.17 -12.15 -18.27
CA ARG A 155 -14.57 -10.87 -18.71
C ARG A 155 -15.49 -10.21 -19.73
N TYR A 156 -15.77 -8.93 -19.56
CA TYR A 156 -16.80 -8.25 -20.36
C TYR A 156 -16.50 -8.27 -21.87
N LYS A 157 -15.21 -8.18 -22.25
CA LYS A 157 -14.76 -8.34 -23.65
C LYS A 157 -15.11 -9.70 -24.28
N ASP A 158 -15.19 -10.75 -23.46
CA ASP A 158 -15.48 -12.12 -23.91
C ASP A 158 -16.99 -12.43 -23.88
N ALA A 159 -17.81 -11.54 -23.31
CA ALA A 159 -19.23 -11.76 -23.08
C ALA A 159 -20.03 -11.87 -24.39
N GLY A 160 -19.64 -11.17 -25.46
CA GLY A 160 -20.29 -11.31 -26.77
C GLY A 160 -20.21 -12.73 -27.33
N THR A 161 -19.07 -13.40 -27.19
CA THR A 161 -18.91 -14.80 -27.62
C THR A 161 -19.78 -15.73 -26.77
N PHE A 162 -19.82 -15.49 -25.47
CA PHE A 162 -20.67 -16.24 -24.54
C PHE A 162 -22.16 -16.10 -24.89
N LEU A 163 -22.65 -14.88 -25.11
CA LEU A 163 -24.04 -14.60 -25.45
C LEU A 163 -24.43 -15.23 -26.78
N ARG A 164 -23.59 -15.13 -27.81
CA ARG A 164 -23.82 -15.81 -29.11
C ARG A 164 -23.90 -17.33 -28.94
N GLY A 165 -23.02 -17.91 -28.12
CA GLY A 165 -23.05 -19.35 -27.79
C GLY A 165 -24.36 -19.76 -27.12
N GLN A 166 -24.80 -19.05 -26.07
CA GLN A 166 -26.05 -19.31 -25.37
C GLN A 166 -27.28 -19.19 -26.27
N ILE A 167 -27.31 -18.19 -27.16
CA ILE A 167 -28.39 -18.04 -28.15
C ILE A 167 -28.46 -19.27 -29.05
N ILE A 168 -27.33 -19.74 -29.58
CA ILE A 168 -27.27 -20.92 -30.45
C ILE A 168 -27.75 -22.17 -29.70
N ASP A 169 -27.29 -22.37 -28.46
CA ASP A 169 -27.67 -23.54 -27.67
C ASP A 169 -29.16 -23.54 -27.33
N LYS A 170 -29.74 -22.39 -26.97
CA LYS A 170 -31.18 -22.23 -26.73
C LYS A 170 -32.01 -22.40 -28.00
N GLN A 171 -31.50 -21.95 -29.15
CA GLN A 171 -32.14 -22.20 -30.45
C GLN A 171 -32.12 -23.69 -30.81
N ARG A 172 -31.03 -24.41 -30.53
CA ARG A 172 -30.96 -25.88 -30.70
C ARG A 172 -31.92 -26.60 -29.78
N GLU A 173 -32.03 -26.18 -28.52
CA GLU A 173 -33.00 -26.72 -27.55
C GLU A 173 -34.44 -26.54 -28.06
N LEU A 174 -34.76 -25.34 -28.56
CA LEU A 174 -36.06 -25.07 -29.16
C LEU A 174 -36.33 -25.94 -30.41
N LEU A 175 -35.34 -26.09 -31.30
CA LEU A 175 -35.45 -26.96 -32.47
C LEU A 175 -35.66 -28.42 -32.08
N LYS A 176 -34.95 -28.90 -31.05
CA LYS A 176 -35.08 -30.27 -30.54
C LYS A 176 -36.47 -30.53 -29.97
N LEU A 177 -37.01 -29.60 -29.18
CA LEU A 177 -38.38 -29.71 -28.67
C LEU A 177 -39.40 -29.76 -29.81
N LEU A 178 -39.23 -28.94 -30.85
CA LEU A 178 -40.09 -28.96 -32.03
C LEU A 178 -39.98 -30.28 -32.81
N SER A 179 -38.77 -30.85 -32.95
CA SER A 179 -38.58 -32.15 -33.61
C SER A 179 -39.16 -33.32 -32.81
N ASP A 180 -38.99 -33.32 -31.49
CA ASP A 180 -39.50 -34.37 -30.60
C ASP A 180 -41.04 -34.39 -30.61
N ARG A 181 -41.68 -33.21 -30.63
CA ARG A 181 -43.14 -33.11 -30.82
C ARG A 181 -43.58 -33.64 -32.19
N LYS A 182 -42.84 -33.33 -33.26
CA LYS A 182 -43.15 -33.83 -34.61
C LYS A 182 -43.02 -35.36 -34.70
N ALA A 183 -42.02 -35.95 -34.04
CA ALA A 183 -41.84 -37.41 -33.95
C ALA A 183 -42.94 -38.10 -33.13
N SER A 184 -43.45 -37.44 -32.08
CA SER A 184 -44.57 -37.96 -31.29
C SER A 184 -45.90 -38.02 -32.06
N PHE A 185 -46.10 -37.16 -33.06
CA PHE A 185 -47.30 -37.19 -33.92
C PHE A 185 -47.20 -38.18 -35.09
N SER A 186 -46.00 -38.59 -35.50
CA SER A 186 -45.79 -39.52 -36.64
C SER A 186 -45.86 -41.01 -36.26
N THR A 187 -46.17 -41.35 -35.01
CA THR A 187 -46.31 -42.74 -34.54
C THR A 187 -47.78 -43.17 -34.48
N HIS A 188 -48.50 -43.01 -35.59
CA HIS A 188 -49.67 -43.86 -35.88
C HIS A 188 -49.24 -44.85 -36.98
N PRO A 189 -49.29 -46.18 -36.74
CA PRO A 189 -48.98 -47.14 -37.79
C PRO A 189 -50.10 -47.14 -38.81
N ASP A 190 -49.77 -46.83 -40.07
CA ASP A 190 -50.57 -47.24 -41.22
C ASP A 190 -50.63 -48.77 -41.23
N SER A 191 -51.72 -49.32 -40.70
CA SER A 191 -52.11 -50.71 -40.96
C SER A 191 -52.84 -50.76 -42.30
N GLY A 192 -52.18 -51.31 -43.32
CA GLY A 192 -52.83 -51.64 -44.59
C GLY A 192 -53.88 -52.74 -44.45
N GLY A 193 -54.93 -52.67 -45.27
CA GLY A 193 -55.87 -53.78 -45.51
C GLY A 193 -57.34 -53.36 -45.65
N SER A 194 -57.77 -53.27 -46.92
CA SER A 194 -59.11 -53.55 -47.51
C SER A 194 -60.43 -53.36 -46.72
N ASP A 195 -61.36 -52.64 -47.38
CA ASP A 195 -62.82 -52.84 -47.48
C ASP A 195 -63.59 -53.37 -46.26
N ASP A 196 -64.45 -52.54 -45.65
CA ASP A 196 -65.91 -52.64 -45.78
C ASP A 196 -66.66 -51.65 -44.88
N ALA A 197 -67.87 -51.28 -45.32
CA ALA A 197 -68.79 -50.36 -44.66
C ALA A 197 -69.30 -50.87 -43.30
N ASN A 198 -69.35 -49.99 -42.28
CA ASN A 198 -70.52 -49.82 -41.40
C ASN A 198 -70.36 -48.69 -40.37
N LEU A 199 -71.46 -47.99 -40.12
CA LEU A 199 -71.64 -47.08 -38.99
C LEU A 199 -71.38 -47.82 -37.67
N SER A 200 -70.55 -47.25 -36.80
CA SER A 200 -70.77 -47.29 -35.35
C SER A 200 -70.02 -46.15 -34.65
N GLU A 201 -70.75 -45.45 -33.79
CA GLU A 201 -70.25 -44.42 -32.87
C GLU A 201 -69.13 -44.96 -31.99
N SER A 202 -67.90 -44.48 -32.19
CA SER A 202 -66.83 -44.65 -31.21
C SER A 202 -66.76 -43.42 -30.31
N LYS A 203 -67.28 -43.60 -29.09
CA LYS A 203 -67.09 -42.69 -27.96
C LYS A 203 -65.59 -42.35 -27.83
N GLU A 204 -65.25 -41.07 -28.01
CA GLU A 204 -63.96 -40.53 -27.61
C GLU A 204 -63.76 -40.83 -26.11
N ASN A 205 -62.71 -41.57 -25.78
CA ASN A 205 -62.32 -41.80 -24.39
C ASN A 205 -61.89 -40.46 -23.77
N PRO A 206 -62.64 -39.89 -22.80
CA PRO A 206 -62.38 -38.52 -22.29
C PRO A 206 -60.99 -38.37 -21.65
N ILE A 207 -60.42 -39.48 -21.18
CA ILE A 207 -59.14 -39.55 -20.47
C ILE A 207 -57.96 -39.31 -21.44
N LEU A 208 -58.04 -39.76 -22.70
CA LEU A 208 -56.97 -39.57 -23.68
C LEU A 208 -56.94 -38.11 -24.21
N SER A 209 -58.12 -37.48 -24.32
CA SER A 209 -58.27 -36.07 -24.72
C SER A 209 -57.80 -35.07 -23.66
N CYS A 210 -57.90 -35.43 -22.37
CA CYS A 210 -57.38 -34.60 -21.28
C CYS A 210 -55.85 -34.64 -21.20
N ILE A 211 -55.23 -35.82 -21.37
CA ILE A 211 -53.77 -35.99 -21.30
C ILE A 211 -53.06 -35.28 -22.48
N SER A 212 -53.66 -35.27 -23.67
CA SER A 212 -53.12 -34.51 -24.80
C SER A 212 -53.18 -33.00 -24.56
N SER A 213 -54.25 -32.50 -23.94
CA SER A 213 -54.42 -31.07 -23.64
C SER A 213 -53.41 -30.53 -22.62
N GLU A 214 -53.11 -31.28 -21.55
CA GLU A 214 -52.11 -30.89 -20.55
C GLU A 214 -50.68 -30.92 -21.14
N ALA A 215 -50.37 -31.94 -21.95
CA ALA A 215 -49.08 -32.03 -22.64
C ALA A 215 -48.89 -30.90 -23.67
N ASP A 216 -49.95 -30.50 -24.39
CA ASP A 216 -49.94 -29.35 -25.31
C ASP A 216 -49.77 -28.03 -24.57
N MET A 217 -50.39 -27.86 -23.40
CA MET A 217 -50.19 -26.69 -22.54
C MET A 217 -48.74 -26.58 -22.04
N VAL A 218 -48.16 -27.69 -21.58
CA VAL A 218 -46.75 -27.73 -21.13
C VAL A 218 -45.80 -27.45 -22.29
N PHE A 219 -46.04 -28.04 -23.47
CA PHE A 219 -45.23 -27.81 -24.66
C PHE A 219 -45.27 -26.35 -25.12
N ASN A 220 -46.46 -25.76 -25.21
CA ASN A 220 -46.62 -24.36 -25.60
C ASN A 220 -45.96 -23.41 -24.56
N GLY A 221 -46.11 -23.71 -23.26
CA GLY A 221 -45.44 -22.95 -22.21
C GLY A 221 -43.90 -23.03 -22.30
N LEU A 222 -43.34 -24.21 -22.59
CA LEU A 222 -41.90 -24.37 -22.79
C LEU A 222 -41.40 -23.64 -24.03
N LYS A 223 -42.14 -23.71 -25.14
CA LYS A 223 -41.83 -23.01 -26.39
C LYS A 223 -41.82 -21.49 -26.20
N GLU A 224 -42.84 -20.95 -25.52
CA GLU A 224 -42.91 -19.52 -25.20
C GLU A 224 -41.80 -19.08 -24.27
N SER A 225 -41.51 -19.88 -23.22
CA SER A 225 -40.41 -19.62 -22.28
C SER A 225 -39.05 -19.56 -22.98
N LEU A 226 -38.74 -20.55 -23.83
CA LEU A 226 -37.49 -20.57 -24.60
C LEU A 226 -37.43 -19.43 -25.62
N GLY A 227 -38.54 -19.12 -26.29
CA GLY A 227 -38.63 -17.97 -27.18
C GLY A 227 -38.34 -16.65 -26.47
N ALA A 228 -38.90 -16.46 -25.27
CA ALA A 228 -38.65 -15.29 -24.43
C ALA A 228 -37.19 -15.22 -23.94
N GLN A 229 -36.58 -16.34 -23.55
CA GLN A 229 -35.16 -16.41 -23.19
C GLN A 229 -34.25 -16.05 -24.36
N ILE A 230 -34.51 -16.58 -25.55
CA ILE A 230 -33.75 -16.24 -26.77
C ILE A 230 -33.84 -14.75 -27.05
N LYS A 231 -35.04 -14.16 -26.97
CA LYS A 231 -35.24 -12.72 -27.17
C LYS A 231 -34.48 -11.89 -26.14
N SER A 232 -34.55 -12.27 -24.86
CA SER A 232 -33.79 -11.59 -23.80
C SER A 232 -32.28 -11.64 -24.02
N LEU A 233 -31.75 -12.79 -24.50
CA LEU A 233 -30.33 -12.93 -24.81
C LEU A 233 -29.92 -12.11 -26.05
N GLN A 234 -30.80 -12.01 -27.05
CA GLN A 234 -30.58 -11.15 -28.23
C GLN A 234 -30.56 -9.67 -27.85
N ASP A 235 -31.47 -9.24 -26.98
CA ASP A 235 -31.51 -7.87 -26.46
C ASP A 235 -30.25 -7.56 -25.64
N ALA A 236 -29.80 -8.49 -24.78
CA ALA A 236 -28.55 -8.36 -24.03
C ALA A 236 -27.32 -8.31 -24.95
N LEU A 237 -27.27 -9.12 -26.02
CA LEU A 237 -26.19 -9.07 -27.01
C LEU A 237 -26.11 -7.70 -27.69
N LYS A 238 -27.26 -7.12 -28.04
CA LYS A 238 -27.34 -5.79 -28.64
C LYS A 238 -26.89 -4.70 -27.66
N GLU A 239 -27.25 -4.80 -26.39
CA GLU A 239 -26.81 -3.88 -25.34
C GLU A 239 -25.28 -3.95 -25.14
N TRP A 240 -24.73 -5.17 -25.13
CA TRP A 240 -23.29 -5.42 -25.08
C TRP A 240 -22.55 -4.83 -26.28
N GLU A 241 -23.04 -5.05 -27.52
CA GLU A 241 -22.43 -4.53 -28.75
C GLU A 241 -22.31 -2.99 -28.76
N ASN A 242 -23.25 -2.29 -28.11
CA ASN A 242 -23.18 -0.84 -27.98
C ASN A 242 -22.24 -0.40 -26.85
N THR A 243 -22.21 -1.15 -25.75
CA THR A 243 -21.51 -0.75 -24.52
C THR A 243 -20.02 -1.10 -24.54
N GLU A 244 -19.64 -2.26 -25.11
CA GLU A 244 -18.26 -2.76 -25.09
C GLU A 244 -17.24 -1.78 -25.69
N PRO A 245 -17.49 -1.17 -26.87
CA PRO A 245 -16.56 -0.19 -27.41
C PRO A 245 -16.42 1.06 -26.53
N GLU A 246 -17.50 1.48 -25.86
CA GLU A 246 -17.48 2.64 -24.96
C GLU A 246 -16.67 2.36 -23.68
N VAL A 247 -16.85 1.18 -23.09
CA VAL A 247 -16.10 0.74 -21.92
C VAL A 247 -14.62 0.61 -22.26
N HIS A 248 -14.30 0.01 -23.41
CA HIS A 248 -12.92 -0.13 -23.87
C HIS A 248 -12.26 1.24 -24.10
N TYR A 249 -12.93 2.14 -24.82
CA TYR A 249 -12.45 3.50 -25.03
C TYR A 249 -12.25 4.26 -23.71
N PHE A 250 -13.16 4.09 -22.75
CA PHE A 250 -13.05 4.71 -21.43
C PHE A 250 -11.82 4.22 -20.67
N ILE A 251 -11.53 2.91 -20.69
CA ILE A 251 -10.37 2.34 -20.02
C ILE A 251 -9.06 2.90 -20.60
N GLU A 252 -8.95 2.94 -21.93
CA GLU A 252 -7.75 3.42 -22.62
C GLU A 252 -7.54 4.93 -22.42
N ARG A 253 -8.60 5.73 -22.63
CA ARG A 253 -8.55 7.19 -22.51
C ARG A 253 -8.09 7.64 -21.13
N ASN A 254 -8.45 6.91 -20.09
CA ASN A 254 -8.22 7.30 -18.70
C ASN A 254 -6.98 6.67 -18.07
N ASN A 255 -6.23 5.85 -18.81
CA ASN A 255 -5.17 5.01 -18.28
C ASN A 255 -5.60 4.40 -16.94
N LEU A 256 -6.69 3.62 -16.99
CA LEU A 256 -7.41 3.23 -15.78
C LEU A 256 -6.50 2.55 -14.75
N ALA A 257 -5.50 1.79 -15.20
CA ALA A 257 -4.52 1.14 -14.32
C ALA A 257 -3.73 2.14 -13.47
N LEU A 258 -3.14 3.18 -14.09
CA LEU A 258 -2.36 4.19 -13.37
C LEU A 258 -3.25 5.06 -12.48
N THR A 259 -4.40 5.49 -13.01
CA THR A 259 -5.36 6.30 -12.26
C THR A 259 -5.87 5.54 -11.03
N TRP A 260 -6.20 4.26 -11.19
CA TRP A 260 -6.63 3.41 -10.09
C TRP A 260 -5.55 3.19 -9.04
N LEU A 261 -4.32 2.90 -9.46
CA LEU A 261 -3.19 2.74 -8.54
C LEU A 261 -2.95 4.02 -7.72
N SER A 262 -3.05 5.18 -8.37
CA SER A 262 -2.92 6.48 -7.69
C SER A 262 -4.02 6.73 -6.66
N LEU A 263 -5.27 6.37 -7.00
CA LEU A 263 -6.39 6.39 -6.05
C LEU A 263 -6.18 5.41 -4.88
N ALA A 264 -5.69 4.20 -5.15
CA ALA A 264 -5.42 3.18 -4.14
C ALA A 264 -4.33 3.61 -3.15
N LEU A 265 -3.27 4.26 -3.65
CA LEU A 265 -2.19 4.82 -2.83
C LEU A 265 -2.75 5.83 -1.82
N ASP A 266 -3.51 6.82 -2.29
CA ASP A 266 -4.15 7.81 -1.42
C ASP A 266 -5.15 7.17 -0.45
N GLN A 267 -5.96 6.23 -0.92
CA GLN A 267 -6.94 5.52 -0.10
C GLN A 267 -6.27 4.73 1.04
N GLU A 268 -5.15 4.06 0.78
CA GLU A 268 -4.41 3.29 1.77
C GLU A 268 -3.61 4.18 2.73
N LEU A 269 -3.04 5.28 2.24
CA LEU A 269 -2.23 6.18 3.04
C LEU A 269 -3.10 7.07 3.94
N PHE A 270 -4.22 7.58 3.41
CA PHE A 270 -5.03 8.62 4.05
C PHE A 270 -6.44 8.17 4.42
N GLY A 271 -6.91 7.01 3.94
CA GLY A 271 -8.30 6.58 4.14
C GLY A 271 -9.31 7.32 3.27
N ILE A 272 -8.86 8.23 2.41
CA ILE A 272 -9.67 9.01 1.48
C ILE A 272 -8.93 9.17 0.16
N SER A 273 -9.66 9.19 -0.94
CA SER A 273 -9.16 9.53 -2.27
C SER A 273 -10.15 10.42 -3.02
N PHE A 274 -9.66 11.19 -4.00
CA PHE A 274 -10.46 12.18 -4.73
C PHE A 274 -10.48 11.87 -6.24
N PRO A 275 -11.27 10.89 -6.68
CA PRO A 275 -11.54 10.70 -8.10
C PRO A 275 -12.33 11.88 -8.67
N GLU A 276 -11.83 12.44 -9.76
CA GLU A 276 -12.50 13.47 -10.53
C GLU A 276 -13.15 12.86 -11.77
N LEU A 277 -14.47 13.05 -11.90
CA LEU A 277 -15.27 12.69 -13.05
C LEU A 277 -15.35 13.87 -14.02
N GLN A 278 -15.08 13.60 -15.30
CA GLN A 278 -15.19 14.56 -16.39
C GLN A 278 -16.30 14.16 -17.37
N LEU A 279 -17.28 15.05 -17.54
CA LEU A 279 -18.34 14.94 -18.52
C LEU A 279 -17.93 15.53 -19.88
N ASN A 280 -18.51 15.01 -20.96
CA ASN A 280 -18.32 15.63 -22.28
C ASN A 280 -19.01 17.00 -22.36
N GLN A 281 -18.23 18.03 -22.65
CA GLN A 281 -18.74 19.40 -22.78
C GLN A 281 -19.55 19.60 -24.06
N LEU A 282 -19.02 19.07 -25.17
CA LEU A 282 -19.63 19.14 -26.50
C LEU A 282 -20.40 17.86 -26.79
N ALA A 283 -21.64 18.05 -27.24
CA ALA A 283 -22.46 17.04 -27.87
C ALA A 283 -22.93 17.66 -29.20
N LEU A 284 -22.78 16.93 -30.30
CA LEU A 284 -23.16 17.39 -31.63
C LEU A 284 -24.50 16.77 -32.03
N ASP A 285 -25.34 17.54 -32.69
CA ASP A 285 -26.54 17.02 -33.33
C ASP A 285 -26.22 16.33 -34.67
N LYS A 286 -27.24 15.83 -35.35
CA LYS A 286 -27.10 15.16 -36.66
C LYS A 286 -26.55 16.09 -37.76
N GLU A 287 -26.59 17.40 -37.55
CA GLU A 287 -26.09 18.44 -38.47
C GLU A 287 -24.69 18.93 -38.08
N GLY A 288 -24.07 18.37 -37.03
CA GLY A 288 -22.75 18.77 -36.55
C GLY A 288 -22.74 20.06 -35.71
N LYS A 289 -23.90 20.58 -35.29
CA LYS A 289 -23.98 21.77 -34.43
C LYS A 289 -23.98 21.38 -32.94
N PRO A 290 -23.47 22.25 -32.05
CA PRO A 290 -23.55 22.02 -30.62
C PRO A 290 -25.00 21.94 -30.14
N VAL A 291 -25.35 20.82 -29.50
CA VAL A 291 -26.67 20.61 -28.88
C VAL A 291 -26.90 21.67 -27.80
N ALA A 292 -28.08 22.29 -27.80
CA ALA A 292 -28.48 23.23 -26.75
C ALA A 292 -28.48 22.56 -25.36
N THR A 293 -28.21 23.32 -24.30
CA THR A 293 -28.03 22.73 -22.96
C THR A 293 -29.28 22.02 -22.44
N GLU A 294 -30.48 22.44 -22.84
CA GLU A 294 -31.75 21.76 -22.52
C GLU A 294 -31.76 20.27 -22.94
N ASN A 295 -31.16 19.97 -24.10
CA ASN A 295 -31.09 18.64 -24.68
C ASN A 295 -29.72 17.97 -24.47
N TRP A 296 -28.90 18.51 -23.57
CA TRP A 296 -27.58 17.96 -23.25
C TRP A 296 -27.72 16.78 -22.29
N TYR A 297 -27.45 15.58 -22.81
CA TYR A 297 -27.33 14.34 -22.06
C TYR A 297 -25.87 13.89 -22.08
N PRO A 298 -25.04 14.37 -21.13
CA PRO A 298 -23.64 14.03 -21.09
C PRO A 298 -23.39 12.58 -20.68
N LYS A 299 -22.20 12.08 -21.05
CA LYS A 299 -21.56 10.89 -20.52
C LYS A 299 -20.29 11.30 -19.77
N VAL A 300 -19.94 10.53 -18.74
CA VAL A 300 -18.61 10.58 -18.12
C VAL A 300 -17.62 9.97 -19.10
N VAL A 301 -16.71 10.81 -19.60
CA VAL A 301 -15.65 10.44 -20.55
C VAL A 301 -14.27 10.41 -19.90
N GLY A 302 -14.11 11.10 -18.77
CA GLY A 302 -12.84 11.20 -18.06
C GLY A 302 -12.95 10.76 -16.60
N LEU A 303 -11.91 10.11 -16.11
CA LEU A 303 -11.65 9.79 -14.72
C LEU A 303 -10.20 10.16 -14.45
N SER A 304 -9.97 11.02 -13.46
CA SER A 304 -8.62 11.43 -13.06
C SER A 304 -8.45 11.42 -11.55
N HIS A 305 -7.19 11.36 -11.11
CA HIS A 305 -6.84 11.40 -9.69
C HIS A 305 -6.50 12.83 -9.27
N ARG A 306 -7.13 13.29 -8.18
CA ARG A 306 -6.69 14.46 -7.43
C ARG A 306 -5.98 13.99 -6.18
N THR A 307 -4.73 14.40 -6.02
CA THR A 307 -3.92 13.99 -4.87
C THR A 307 -4.41 14.64 -3.58
N CYS A 308 -4.39 13.87 -2.49
CA CYS A 308 -4.64 14.36 -1.13
C CYS A 308 -3.71 15.50 -0.71
N HIS A 309 -2.51 15.59 -1.30
CA HIS A 309 -1.55 16.66 -1.03
C HIS A 309 -2.06 18.04 -1.47
N THR A 310 -2.84 18.11 -2.54
CA THR A 310 -3.30 19.37 -3.16
C THR A 310 -4.80 19.57 -3.07
N THR A 311 -5.50 18.82 -2.23
CA THR A 311 -6.98 18.78 -2.21
C THR A 311 -7.55 18.96 -0.81
N ARG A 312 -8.54 19.86 -0.63
CA ARG A 312 -9.24 20.09 0.63
C ARG A 312 -10.76 20.10 0.48
N LEU A 313 -11.48 19.61 1.50
CA LEU A 313 -12.93 19.60 1.54
C LEU A 313 -13.43 20.98 1.99
N GLU A 314 -14.51 21.47 1.39
CA GLU A 314 -15.23 22.63 1.90
C GLU A 314 -15.88 22.33 3.26
N ARG A 315 -16.02 23.36 4.10
CA ARG A 315 -16.85 23.26 5.29
C ARG A 315 -18.27 22.85 4.91
N MET A 316 -18.85 21.94 5.68
CA MET A 316 -20.23 21.53 5.55
C MET A 316 -21.18 22.72 5.64
N ASP A 317 -22.16 22.76 4.73
CA ASP A 317 -23.24 23.72 4.78
C ASP A 317 -24.21 23.46 5.94
N LYS A 318 -25.27 24.25 6.03
CA LYS A 318 -26.32 24.10 7.05
C LYS A 318 -27.06 22.75 7.00
N HIS A 319 -26.91 21.99 5.91
CA HIS A 319 -27.52 20.67 5.69
C HIS A 319 -26.50 19.53 5.80
N ASN A 320 -25.30 19.79 6.34
CA ASN A 320 -24.21 18.82 6.43
C ASN A 320 -23.70 18.31 5.07
N ARG A 321 -23.81 19.13 4.01
CA ARG A 321 -23.30 18.82 2.67
C ARG A 321 -21.98 19.55 2.42
N ILE A 322 -21.04 18.82 1.83
CA ILE A 322 -19.81 19.39 1.28
C ILE A 322 -20.10 19.65 -0.21
N ASN A 323 -20.18 20.92 -0.61
CA ASN A 323 -20.59 21.27 -1.98
C ASN A 323 -19.40 21.42 -2.93
N TYR A 324 -18.23 21.77 -2.39
CA TYR A 324 -17.01 21.94 -3.16
C TYR A 324 -15.80 21.22 -2.56
N VAL A 325 -14.87 20.90 -3.44
CA VAL A 325 -13.51 20.49 -3.12
C VAL A 325 -12.58 21.57 -3.67
N TYR A 326 -11.71 22.07 -2.81
CA TYR A 326 -10.71 23.06 -3.18
C TYR A 326 -9.41 22.35 -3.59
N CYS A 327 -8.80 22.77 -4.69
CA CYS A 327 -7.55 22.24 -5.20
C CYS A 327 -6.51 23.34 -5.37
N SER A 328 -5.29 23.13 -4.86
CA SER A 328 -4.18 24.07 -5.04
C SER A 328 -2.81 23.45 -4.74
N ASN A 329 -1.80 23.89 -5.47
CA ASN A 329 -0.40 23.53 -5.21
C ASN A 329 0.18 24.25 -3.97
N ARG A 330 -0.51 25.25 -3.43
CA ARG A 330 -0.06 25.99 -2.23
C ARG A 330 0.05 25.13 -0.96
N TRP A 331 -0.50 23.92 -0.99
CA TRP A 331 -0.47 22.97 0.12
C TRP A 331 0.62 21.91 -0.02
N LEU A 332 1.42 21.96 -1.08
CA LEU A 332 2.65 21.17 -1.20
C LEU A 332 3.73 21.71 -0.24
N ASP A 333 4.82 20.96 -0.08
CA ASP A 333 5.91 21.40 0.78
C ASP A 333 6.62 22.64 0.22
N ALA A 334 7.18 23.47 1.12
CA ALA A 334 7.87 24.72 0.77
C ALA A 334 8.89 24.59 -0.39
N PRO A 335 9.72 23.53 -0.50
CA PRO A 335 10.63 23.37 -1.62
C PRO A 335 9.94 23.29 -3.00
N PHE A 336 8.66 22.87 -3.03
CA PHE A 336 7.85 22.84 -4.24
C PHE A 336 7.15 24.18 -4.54
N ILE A 337 6.99 25.04 -3.52
CA ILE A 337 6.31 26.34 -3.64
C ILE A 337 7.30 27.44 -4.07
N ASP A 338 8.58 27.36 -3.66
CA ASP A 338 9.63 28.35 -3.94
C ASP A 338 10.01 28.49 -5.45
N LEU A 339 9.30 27.78 -6.35
CA LEU A 339 9.55 27.74 -7.79
C LEU A 339 8.73 28.75 -8.62
N GLY A 340 7.83 29.53 -8.02
CA GLY A 340 7.17 30.65 -8.73
C GLY A 340 5.77 31.03 -8.23
N GLU A 341 5.51 32.34 -8.28
CA GLU A 341 4.35 33.09 -7.76
C GLU A 341 4.21 33.20 -6.24
N SER A 342 3.78 34.39 -5.77
CA SER A 342 3.73 34.72 -4.34
C SER A 342 2.73 33.88 -3.54
N GLN A 343 1.72 33.26 -4.19
CA GLN A 343 0.88 32.15 -3.67
C GLN A 343 0.13 31.46 -4.83
N PRO A 344 0.22 30.12 -5.03
CA PRO A 344 -0.51 29.41 -6.07
C PRO A 344 -2.04 29.56 -5.94
N LEU A 345 -2.78 29.79 -7.02
CA LEU A 345 -4.24 29.95 -7.01
C LEU A 345 -4.98 28.72 -6.44
N ILE A 346 -6.15 28.97 -5.82
CA ILE A 346 -7.08 27.92 -5.39
C ILE A 346 -8.20 27.81 -6.41
N TYR A 347 -8.56 26.58 -6.79
CA TYR A 347 -9.71 26.28 -7.62
C TYR A 347 -10.76 25.50 -6.82
N ALA A 348 -12.03 25.87 -6.92
CA ALA A 348 -13.13 25.10 -6.36
C ALA A 348 -13.78 24.22 -7.44
N LEU A 349 -13.78 22.90 -7.22
CA LEU A 349 -14.48 21.91 -8.04
C LEU A 349 -15.75 21.45 -7.31
N PRO A 350 -16.90 21.33 -8.00
CA PRO A 350 -18.10 20.76 -7.40
C PRO A 350 -17.85 19.37 -6.81
N CYS A 351 -18.27 19.17 -5.57
CA CYS A 351 -18.20 17.90 -4.86
C CYS A 351 -19.54 17.17 -5.00
N LEU A 352 -19.51 15.89 -5.37
CA LEU A 352 -20.69 15.05 -5.33
C LEU A 352 -21.01 14.65 -3.89
N ASN A 353 -22.29 14.48 -3.58
CA ASN A 353 -22.73 13.95 -2.30
C ASN A 353 -22.18 12.54 -2.09
N MET A 354 -21.43 12.34 -1.00
CA MET A 354 -20.81 11.05 -0.68
C MET A 354 -21.82 9.92 -0.43
N ASN A 355 -23.02 10.25 0.08
CA ASN A 355 -24.06 9.25 0.35
C ASN A 355 -24.83 8.84 -0.92
N SER A 356 -24.98 9.76 -1.88
CA SER A 356 -25.78 9.58 -3.08
C SER A 356 -25.11 10.25 -4.31
N PRO A 357 -23.94 9.76 -4.75
CA PRO A 357 -23.14 10.43 -5.77
C PRO A 357 -23.80 10.44 -7.15
N LEU A 358 -24.52 9.38 -7.52
CA LEU A 358 -25.24 9.29 -8.80
C LEU A 358 -26.34 10.35 -8.89
N ASP A 359 -27.20 10.42 -7.88
CA ASP A 359 -28.30 11.39 -7.84
C ASP A 359 -27.78 12.84 -7.84
N SER A 360 -26.68 13.07 -7.10
CA SER A 360 -26.01 14.37 -7.04
C SER A 360 -25.47 14.79 -8.42
N LEU A 361 -24.85 13.86 -9.16
CA LEU A 361 -24.34 14.12 -10.51
C LEU A 361 -25.48 14.42 -11.49
N GLU A 362 -26.55 13.63 -11.44
CA GLU A 362 -27.75 13.86 -12.25
C GLU A 362 -28.43 15.20 -11.92
N GLU A 363 -28.47 15.58 -10.64
CA GLU A 363 -29.02 16.85 -10.17
C GLU A 363 -28.26 18.03 -10.77
N HIS A 364 -26.92 18.01 -10.77
CA HIS A 364 -26.12 19.07 -11.40
C HIS A 364 -26.42 19.23 -12.89
N VAL A 365 -26.52 18.11 -13.62
CA VAL A 365 -26.85 18.12 -15.06
C VAL A 365 -28.30 18.57 -15.29
N ARG A 366 -29.24 18.18 -14.42
CA ARG A 366 -30.64 18.62 -14.47
C ARG A 366 -30.77 20.12 -14.19
N ASN A 367 -30.02 20.65 -13.23
CA ASN A 367 -30.01 22.08 -12.89
C ASN A 367 -29.37 22.91 -14.01
N ALA A 368 -28.28 22.44 -14.62
CA ALA A 368 -27.68 23.09 -15.79
C ALA A 368 -28.66 23.17 -16.98
N ARG A 369 -29.45 22.10 -17.20
CA ARG A 369 -30.52 22.05 -18.19
C ARG A 369 -31.62 23.08 -17.91
N LYS A 370 -32.17 23.07 -16.69
CA LYS A 370 -33.23 24.01 -16.27
C LYS A 370 -32.81 25.48 -16.34
N ASN A 371 -31.54 25.76 -16.05
CA ASN A 371 -31.01 27.13 -16.05
C ASN A 371 -30.47 27.59 -17.42
N HIS A 372 -30.65 26.79 -18.47
CA HIS A 372 -30.21 27.10 -19.85
C HIS A 372 -28.74 27.57 -19.92
N VAL A 373 -27.87 26.93 -19.13
CA VAL A 373 -26.46 27.36 -18.99
C VAL A 373 -25.75 27.30 -20.34
N GLY A 374 -25.00 28.35 -20.71
CA GLY A 374 -24.23 28.36 -21.95
C GLY A 374 -23.24 27.20 -22.07
N VAL A 375 -22.97 26.73 -23.29
CA VAL A 375 -22.13 25.55 -23.56
C VAL A 375 -20.75 25.62 -22.88
N SER A 376 -20.15 26.80 -22.84
CA SER A 376 -18.84 27.04 -22.20
C SER A 376 -18.87 26.93 -20.67
N LYS A 377 -20.04 27.13 -20.04
CA LYS A 377 -20.22 27.17 -18.58
C LYS A 377 -20.89 25.90 -18.02
N ARG A 378 -21.07 24.86 -18.85
CA ARG A 378 -21.62 23.58 -18.39
C ARG A 378 -20.76 23.00 -17.26
N PRO A 379 -21.37 22.45 -16.20
CA PRO A 379 -20.61 21.80 -15.15
C PRO A 379 -20.13 20.44 -15.68
N THR A 380 -18.84 20.36 -16.00
CA THR A 380 -18.24 19.19 -16.66
C THR A 380 -17.25 18.45 -15.79
N ARG A 381 -16.92 18.96 -14.60
CA ARG A 381 -15.90 18.39 -13.73
C ARG A 381 -16.45 18.30 -12.31
N PHE A 382 -16.37 17.12 -11.72
CA PHE A 382 -16.91 16.83 -10.40
C PHE A 382 -15.94 15.96 -9.64
N VAL A 383 -15.77 16.22 -8.34
CA VAL A 383 -14.98 15.35 -7.47
C VAL A 383 -15.93 14.47 -6.65
N MET A 384 -15.63 13.18 -6.57
CA MET A 384 -16.39 12.20 -5.80
C MET A 384 -15.51 11.63 -4.69
N PRO A 385 -15.41 12.27 -3.51
CA PRO A 385 -14.58 11.74 -2.43
C PRO A 385 -14.98 10.28 -2.09
N SER A 386 -13.98 9.40 -2.12
CA SER A 386 -14.09 8.00 -1.71
C SER A 386 -13.46 7.88 -0.33
N VAL A 387 -14.26 7.59 0.70
CA VAL A 387 -13.83 7.65 2.11
C VAL A 387 -14.02 6.30 2.77
N TYR A 388 -12.95 5.79 3.41
CA TYR A 388 -13.04 4.74 4.42
C TYR A 388 -13.42 5.41 5.75
N PRO A 389 -14.63 5.19 6.27
CA PRO A 389 -15.15 5.98 7.38
C PRO A 389 -14.35 5.76 8.67
N THR A 390 -14.18 6.83 9.44
CA THR A 390 -13.60 6.79 10.79
C THR A 390 -14.58 7.43 11.78
N ALA A 391 -14.83 6.77 12.91
CA ALA A 391 -15.77 7.26 13.91
C ALA A 391 -15.39 8.66 14.43
N GLY A 392 -16.37 9.57 14.52
CA GLY A 392 -16.18 10.92 15.05
C GLY A 392 -15.44 11.90 14.12
N ARG A 393 -15.24 11.54 12.83
CA ARG A 393 -14.52 12.36 11.86
C ARG A 393 -15.38 12.70 10.64
N PRO A 394 -15.96 13.92 10.57
CA PRO A 394 -16.89 14.27 9.49
C PRO A 394 -16.22 14.64 8.16
N TYR A 395 -14.95 15.09 8.16
CA TYR A 395 -14.25 15.54 6.95
C TYR A 395 -13.18 14.55 6.51
N TYR A 396 -12.11 14.41 7.30
CA TYR A 396 -10.97 13.57 6.97
C TYR A 396 -10.90 12.35 7.88
N PRO A 397 -10.84 11.13 7.31
CA PRO A 397 -10.66 9.92 8.09
C PRO A 397 -9.25 9.85 8.68
N THR A 398 -9.07 8.94 9.63
CA THR A 398 -7.78 8.67 10.25
C THR A 398 -7.52 7.18 10.18
N PRO A 399 -6.69 6.73 9.22
CA PRO A 399 -6.26 5.34 9.13
C PRO A 399 -5.67 4.84 10.45
N ALA A 400 -6.04 3.62 10.86
CA ALA A 400 -5.58 3.04 12.12
C ALA A 400 -4.04 2.98 12.24
N TRP A 401 -3.34 2.81 11.11
CA TRP A 401 -1.88 2.73 11.08
C TRP A 401 -1.21 4.07 11.41
N HIS A 402 -1.91 5.21 11.31
CA HIS A 402 -1.40 6.52 11.75
C HIS A 402 -1.10 6.58 13.25
N SER A 403 -1.63 5.63 14.04
CA SER A 403 -1.33 5.48 15.46
C SER A 403 0.17 5.34 15.76
N ILE A 404 0.99 4.87 14.81
CA ILE A 404 2.45 4.79 14.99
C ILE A 404 3.11 6.16 15.14
N PHE A 405 2.52 7.22 14.55
CA PHE A 405 3.01 8.59 14.63
C PHE A 405 2.41 9.35 15.81
N GLY A 406 1.14 9.07 16.12
CA GLY A 406 0.48 9.64 17.29
C GLY A 406 1.09 9.13 18.60
N GLY A 407 1.55 7.88 18.63
CA GLY A 407 2.32 7.32 19.74
C GLY A 407 3.83 7.50 19.55
N ASP A 408 4.59 7.33 20.63
CA ASP A 408 6.06 7.47 20.63
C ASP A 408 6.78 6.32 19.89
N ILE A 409 6.06 5.40 19.25
CA ILE A 409 6.59 4.19 18.61
C ILE A 409 7.52 4.55 17.44
N TYR A 410 7.10 5.47 16.57
CA TYR A 410 7.91 5.86 15.41
C TYR A 410 9.18 6.64 15.81
N GLU A 411 9.09 7.52 16.80
CA GLU A 411 10.24 8.24 17.37
C GLU A 411 11.20 7.27 18.08
N TYR A 412 10.67 6.32 18.85
CA TYR A 412 11.45 5.29 19.53
C TYR A 412 12.20 4.36 18.57
N LEU A 413 11.53 3.87 17.51
CA LEU A 413 12.18 3.07 16.46
C LEU A 413 13.32 3.84 15.80
N SER A 414 13.09 5.12 15.50
CA SER A 414 14.08 5.99 14.86
C SER A 414 15.28 6.26 15.76
N THR A 415 15.05 6.38 17.08
CA THR A 415 16.10 6.54 18.09
C THR A 415 16.99 5.30 18.16
N ILE A 416 16.41 4.10 18.17
CA ILE A 416 17.19 2.84 18.19
C ILE A 416 18.10 2.72 16.97
N ILE A 417 17.59 3.08 15.78
CA ILE A 417 18.38 3.05 14.54
C ILE A 417 19.51 4.09 14.59
N SER A 418 19.19 5.30 15.05
CA SER A 418 20.14 6.41 15.17
C SER A 418 21.25 6.07 16.17
N ASP A 419 20.90 5.55 17.35
CA ASP A 419 21.86 5.14 18.39
C ASP A 419 22.78 4.02 17.90
N ARG A 420 22.28 3.12 17.06
CA ARG A 420 23.13 2.09 16.43
C ARG A 420 24.09 2.67 15.41
N LEU A 421 23.61 3.59 14.57
CA LEU A 421 24.46 4.26 13.60
C LEU A 421 25.53 5.10 14.31
N SER A 422 25.14 5.86 15.33
CA SER A 422 26.05 6.65 16.17
C SER A 422 27.04 5.76 16.91
N ARG A 423 26.60 4.63 17.50
CA ARG A 423 27.52 3.65 18.09
C ARG A 423 28.50 3.08 17.06
N LYS A 424 28.07 2.82 15.82
CA LYS A 424 28.97 2.34 14.76
C LYS A 424 29.95 3.42 14.28
N ARG A 425 29.50 4.67 14.19
CA ARG A 425 30.35 5.83 13.82
C ARG A 425 31.34 6.18 14.92
N ASN A 426 30.88 6.19 16.16
CA ASN A 426 31.64 6.51 17.38
C ASN A 426 32.30 5.27 17.99
N ALA A 427 32.22 4.11 17.34
CA ALA A 427 33.01 2.94 17.69
C ALA A 427 34.47 3.21 17.31
N SER A 428 35.12 4.13 18.04
CA SER A 428 36.52 4.00 18.41
C SER A 428 36.63 2.87 19.43
N ILE A 429 36.17 1.67 19.06
CA ILE A 429 36.56 0.49 19.82
C ILE A 429 38.06 0.41 19.57
N ILE A 430 38.82 0.83 20.57
CA ILE A 430 40.21 0.43 20.71
C ILE A 430 40.14 -1.09 20.80
N GLY A 431 40.10 -1.78 19.65
CA GLY A 431 39.98 -3.23 19.62
C GLY A 431 41.19 -3.87 20.27
N ARG A 432 42.30 -3.13 20.30
CA ARG A 432 43.62 -3.51 20.78
C ARG A 432 44.31 -2.33 21.43
N VAL A 433 44.79 -2.50 22.66
CA VAL A 433 45.77 -1.60 23.27
C VAL A 433 47.15 -2.21 23.05
N ILE A 434 48.10 -1.42 22.55
CA ILE A 434 49.48 -1.85 22.33
C ILE A 434 50.36 -1.18 23.38
N TYR A 435 50.86 -1.97 24.32
CA TYR A 435 51.82 -1.53 25.32
C TYR A 435 53.22 -1.73 24.76
N LEU A 436 54.07 -0.70 24.80
CA LEU A 436 55.50 -0.81 24.49
C LEU A 436 56.31 -0.53 25.76
N HIS A 437 57.29 -1.38 26.04
CA HIS A 437 58.17 -1.18 27.19
C HIS A 437 59.15 -0.03 26.93
N ASN A 438 59.40 0.84 27.93
CA ASN A 438 60.26 2.02 27.75
C ASN A 438 61.71 1.67 27.46
N ASP A 439 62.28 0.69 28.16
CA ASP A 439 63.65 0.22 27.90
C ASP A 439 63.86 -0.28 26.47
N TYR A 440 62.87 -0.95 25.88
CA TYR A 440 62.92 -1.37 24.48
C TYR A 440 62.97 -0.15 23.54
N LEU A 441 62.13 0.87 23.78
CA LEU A 441 62.16 2.11 23.01
C LEU A 441 63.49 2.85 23.17
N GLN A 442 64.07 2.89 24.37
CA GLN A 442 65.37 3.52 24.62
C GLN A 442 66.52 2.78 23.92
N GLN A 443 66.52 1.45 23.92
CA GLN A 443 67.49 0.66 23.16
C GLN A 443 67.34 0.91 21.65
N LEU A 444 66.10 0.99 21.14
CA LEU A 444 65.84 1.30 19.74
C LEU A 444 66.34 2.70 19.36
N PHE A 445 66.11 3.72 20.20
CA PHE A 445 66.64 5.07 19.98
C PHE A 445 68.18 5.11 20.02
N THR A 446 68.79 4.29 20.87
CA THR A 446 70.24 4.17 20.98
C THR A 446 70.84 3.54 19.72
N GLN A 447 70.26 2.43 19.24
CA GLN A 447 70.69 1.75 18.03
C GLN A 447 70.53 2.62 16.77
N MET A 448 69.47 3.42 16.70
CA MET A 448 69.21 4.34 15.58
C MET A 448 69.93 5.69 15.69
N GLY A 449 70.78 5.89 16.71
CA GLY A 449 71.55 7.12 16.89
C GLY A 449 70.71 8.36 17.23
N ALA A 450 69.48 8.19 17.72
CA ALA A 450 68.51 9.26 17.97
C ALA A 450 68.48 9.74 19.45
N ASN A 451 69.46 9.35 20.26
CA ASN A 451 69.43 9.57 21.72
C ASN A 451 69.42 11.03 22.17
N ALA A 452 69.99 11.95 21.37
CA ALA A 452 70.12 13.37 21.73
C ALA A 452 69.02 14.27 21.15
N ASP A 453 68.19 13.77 20.22
CA ASP A 453 67.36 14.60 19.36
C ASP A 453 65.87 14.27 19.54
N ALA A 454 65.11 15.18 20.16
CA ALA A 454 63.73 14.92 20.58
C ALA A 454 62.78 14.70 19.39
N ASP A 455 62.97 15.42 18.29
CA ASP A 455 62.14 15.32 17.10
C ASP A 455 62.35 13.98 16.38
N LYS A 456 63.59 13.47 16.34
CA LYS A 456 63.88 12.15 15.74
C LYS A 456 63.32 11.00 16.57
N LYS A 457 63.29 11.12 17.91
CA LYS A 457 62.61 10.15 18.78
C LYS A 457 61.11 10.11 18.50
N LYS A 458 60.49 11.28 18.30
CA LYS A 458 59.07 11.38 17.95
C LYS A 458 58.78 10.76 16.57
N GLU A 459 59.58 11.09 15.57
CA GLU A 459 59.42 10.53 14.21
C GLU A 459 59.59 9.00 14.19
N LEU A 460 60.56 8.45 14.95
CA LEU A 460 60.74 7.00 15.08
C LEU A 460 59.57 6.33 15.80
N ARG A 461 59.02 6.97 16.84
CA ARG A 461 57.82 6.50 17.54
C ARG A 461 56.61 6.46 16.61
N ASP A 462 56.42 7.52 15.83
CA ASP A 462 55.29 7.65 14.89
C ASP A 462 55.43 6.64 13.74
N LYS A 463 56.64 6.40 13.23
CA LYS A 463 56.92 5.35 12.23
C LYS A 463 56.63 3.95 12.76
N LEU A 464 57.10 3.64 13.98
CA LEU A 464 56.84 2.34 14.61
C LEU A 464 55.34 2.12 14.84
N PHE A 465 54.65 3.15 15.32
CA PHE A 465 53.20 3.13 15.48
C PHE A 465 52.47 2.92 14.15
N ALA A 466 52.87 3.63 13.10
CA ALA A 466 52.27 3.50 11.76
C ALA A 466 52.51 2.11 11.14
N GLN A 467 53.69 1.51 11.35
CA GLN A 467 54.00 0.16 10.88
C GLN A 467 53.17 -0.90 11.61
N ILE A 468 53.09 -0.81 12.93
CA ILE A 468 52.31 -1.75 13.75
C ILE A 468 50.82 -1.63 13.40
N ASN A 469 50.29 -0.40 13.30
CA ASN A 469 48.90 -0.20 12.89
C ASN A 469 48.64 -0.68 11.47
N GLY A 470 49.51 -0.36 10.50
CA GLY A 470 49.36 -0.80 9.12
C GLY A 470 49.38 -2.33 8.97
N TRP A 471 50.21 -3.02 9.76
CA TRP A 471 50.24 -4.48 9.78
C TRP A 471 48.97 -5.07 10.42
N LEU A 472 48.52 -4.53 11.56
CA LEU A 472 47.34 -5.00 12.29
C LEU A 472 46.01 -4.64 11.60
N SER A 473 45.96 -3.57 10.81
CA SER A 473 44.76 -3.12 10.09
C SER A 473 44.52 -3.88 8.78
N ASN A 474 45.55 -4.53 8.23
CA ASN A 474 45.42 -5.22 6.95
C ASN A 474 44.75 -6.58 7.11
N ARG A 475 43.65 -6.80 6.37
CA ARG A 475 42.81 -8.01 6.45
C ARG A 475 43.57 -9.29 6.08
N SER A 476 44.60 -9.21 5.22
CA SER A 476 45.43 -10.36 4.82
C SER A 476 46.35 -10.88 5.93
N ASN A 477 46.57 -10.10 6.99
CA ASN A 477 47.44 -10.45 8.10
C ASN A 477 46.67 -11.08 9.27
N ALA A 478 45.35 -11.16 9.17
CA ALA A 478 44.50 -11.79 10.17
C ALA A 478 44.81 -13.30 10.26
N GLY A 479 45.18 -13.76 11.46
CA GLY A 479 45.52 -15.16 11.72
C GLY A 479 46.99 -15.54 11.46
N GLN A 480 47.83 -14.59 11.05
CA GLN A 480 49.28 -14.83 10.98
C GLN A 480 49.89 -14.91 12.39
N SER A 481 50.85 -15.81 12.58
CA SER A 481 51.58 -15.94 13.85
C SER A 481 52.56 -14.78 14.00
N LEU A 482 52.56 -14.14 15.16
CA LEU A 482 53.46 -13.04 15.49
C LEU A 482 54.61 -13.56 16.36
N LEU A 483 55.84 -13.22 15.97
CA LEU A 483 57.04 -13.53 16.75
C LEU A 483 57.31 -12.36 17.69
N ALA A 484 57.23 -12.59 19.00
CA ALA A 484 57.52 -11.61 20.03
C ALA A 484 58.80 -11.99 20.79
N PHE A 485 59.69 -11.03 20.97
CA PHE A 485 60.94 -11.21 21.73
C PHE A 485 60.76 -10.72 23.17
N THR A 486 61.40 -11.42 24.10
CA THR A 486 61.61 -10.95 25.47
C THR A 486 63.03 -10.41 25.61
N PHE A 487 63.22 -9.46 26.53
CA PHE A 487 64.52 -8.88 26.82
C PHE A 487 64.69 -8.70 28.33
N MET A 488 65.95 -8.63 28.78
CA MET A 488 66.26 -8.36 30.18
C MET A 488 66.35 -6.84 30.38
N GLY A 489 65.48 -6.30 31.23
CA GLY A 489 65.40 -4.86 31.52
C GLY A 489 66.55 -4.38 32.40
N ALA A 490 66.65 -3.05 32.57
CA ALA A 490 67.67 -2.44 33.45
C ALA A 490 67.49 -2.81 34.94
N ASP A 491 66.33 -3.38 35.29
CA ASP A 491 65.97 -3.89 36.61
C ASP A 491 66.38 -5.36 36.83
N GLY A 492 67.02 -6.01 35.83
CA GLY A 492 67.49 -7.39 35.91
C GLY A 492 66.38 -8.44 35.79
N LYS A 493 65.16 -8.04 35.39
CA LYS A 493 64.02 -8.96 35.16
C LYS A 493 63.72 -9.11 33.67
N GLU A 494 63.06 -10.20 33.32
CA GLU A 494 62.61 -10.46 31.95
C GLU A 494 61.33 -9.68 31.65
N HIS A 495 61.36 -8.88 30.58
CA HIS A 495 60.24 -8.07 30.12
C HIS A 495 59.87 -8.40 28.67
N LYS A 496 58.59 -8.22 28.33
CA LYS A 496 58.11 -8.30 26.95
C LYS A 496 58.35 -6.97 26.24
N SER A 497 58.88 -6.98 25.01
CA SER A 497 59.12 -5.76 24.22
C SER A 497 57.83 -4.99 23.92
N PHE A 498 56.75 -5.71 23.63
CA PHE A 498 55.42 -5.15 23.50
C PHE A 498 54.35 -6.16 23.91
N GLU A 499 53.18 -5.67 24.33
CA GLU A 499 52.01 -6.49 24.66
C GLU A 499 50.77 -5.91 23.97
N ILE A 500 50.06 -6.75 23.22
CA ILE A 500 48.80 -6.38 22.56
C ILE A 500 47.67 -6.97 23.37
N VAL A 501 46.87 -6.13 24.02
CA VAL A 501 45.69 -6.56 24.77
C VAL A 501 44.45 -6.28 23.93
N GLU A 502 43.76 -7.33 23.52
CA GLU A 502 42.46 -7.21 22.87
C GLU A 502 41.40 -6.79 23.90
N ILE A 503 40.71 -5.68 23.62
CA ILE A 503 39.54 -5.30 24.40
C ILE A 503 38.36 -6.03 23.76
N VAL A 504 37.90 -7.09 24.43
CA VAL A 504 36.65 -7.75 24.05
C VAL A 504 35.52 -6.75 24.31
N ALA A 505 35.07 -6.07 23.26
CA ALA A 505 33.79 -5.39 23.29
C ALA A 505 32.73 -6.45 23.65
N ASN A 506 31.93 -6.20 24.70
CA ASN A 506 30.79 -7.06 25.06
C ASN A 506 29.90 -7.26 23.82
N SER A 507 30.05 -8.40 23.14
CA SER A 507 29.72 -8.48 21.70
C SER A 507 28.57 -9.43 21.34
N LYS A 508 27.93 -10.10 22.31
CA LYS A 508 26.80 -11.00 22.02
C LYS A 508 25.51 -10.65 22.76
N SER A 509 25.50 -10.60 24.10
CA SER A 509 24.27 -10.37 24.86
C SER A 509 23.62 -9.00 24.62
N ALA A 510 24.43 -7.94 24.48
CA ALA A 510 23.91 -6.62 24.14
C ALA A 510 23.39 -6.58 22.69
N ALA A 511 24.08 -7.21 21.74
CA ALA A 511 23.64 -7.29 20.35
C ALA A 511 22.32 -8.07 20.23
N GLU A 512 22.18 -9.19 20.94
CA GLU A 512 20.96 -10.00 21.02
C GLU A 512 19.79 -9.24 21.66
N ALA A 513 20.03 -8.48 22.74
CA ALA A 513 18.99 -7.64 23.36
C ALA A 513 18.50 -6.54 22.41
N ASN A 514 19.43 -5.88 21.72
CA ASN A 514 19.12 -4.88 20.69
C ASN A 514 18.31 -5.51 19.53
N GLU A 515 18.71 -6.66 19.02
CA GLU A 515 18.00 -7.35 17.92
C GLU A 515 16.54 -7.64 18.29
N LYS A 516 16.31 -8.16 19.51
CA LYS A 516 14.97 -8.42 20.04
C LYS A 516 14.12 -7.16 20.14
N GLU A 517 14.67 -6.08 20.70
CA GLU A 517 13.97 -4.80 20.85
C GLU A 517 13.53 -4.23 19.49
N THR A 518 14.40 -4.28 18.47
CA THR A 518 14.00 -3.86 17.11
C THR A 518 12.93 -4.76 16.52
N ALA A 519 13.03 -6.07 16.74
CA ALA A 519 12.03 -7.02 16.25
C ALA A 519 10.64 -6.77 16.85
N GLU A 520 10.57 -6.53 18.15
CA GLU A 520 9.34 -6.21 18.87
C GLU A 520 8.69 -4.93 18.34
N ILE A 521 9.45 -3.85 18.20
CA ILE A 521 8.93 -2.57 17.71
C ILE A 521 8.51 -2.66 16.24
N SER A 522 9.29 -3.37 15.42
CA SER A 522 8.93 -3.62 14.03
C SER A 522 7.61 -4.40 13.95
N SER A 523 7.41 -5.38 14.84
CA SER A 523 6.15 -6.11 14.93
C SER A 523 4.97 -5.21 15.30
N VAL A 524 5.15 -4.24 16.21
CA VAL A 524 4.09 -3.26 16.55
C VAL A 524 3.75 -2.38 15.34
N VAL A 525 4.76 -1.93 14.58
CA VAL A 525 4.54 -1.16 13.34
C VAL A 525 3.75 -1.99 12.32
N PHE A 526 4.16 -3.23 12.06
CA PHE A 526 3.44 -4.10 11.12
C PHE A 526 2.03 -4.43 11.59
N MET A 527 1.83 -4.65 12.89
CA MET A 527 0.49 -4.81 13.46
C MET A 527 -0.40 -3.59 13.19
N ALA A 528 0.10 -2.38 13.40
CA ALA A 528 -0.64 -1.15 13.11
C ALA A 528 -0.99 -1.02 11.61
N MET A 529 -0.10 -1.48 10.73
CA MET A 529 -0.33 -1.54 9.28
C MET A 529 -1.22 -2.71 8.85
N GLY A 530 -1.59 -3.60 9.78
CA GLY A 530 -2.35 -4.83 9.53
C GLY A 530 -1.56 -5.86 8.71
N LEU A 531 -0.25 -5.86 8.82
CA LEU A 531 0.67 -6.75 8.11
C LEU A 531 1.30 -7.77 9.03
N ASP A 532 1.48 -8.97 8.51
CA ASP A 532 2.35 -9.95 9.13
C ASP A 532 3.79 -9.70 8.67
N ALA A 533 4.71 -9.53 9.62
CA ALA A 533 6.12 -9.25 9.35
C ALA A 533 6.79 -10.32 8.47
N ARG A 534 6.25 -11.56 8.47
CA ARG A 534 6.70 -12.67 7.63
C ARG A 534 6.44 -12.45 6.14
N LEU A 535 5.35 -11.74 5.79
CA LEU A 535 5.03 -11.45 4.38
C LEU A 535 6.06 -10.54 3.72
N LEU A 536 6.75 -9.71 4.52
CA LEU A 536 7.77 -8.77 4.04
C LEU A 536 9.20 -9.31 4.20
N GLY A 537 9.40 -10.51 4.75
CA GLY A 537 10.73 -11.05 5.05
C GLY A 537 11.51 -10.23 6.09
N SER A 538 10.81 -9.45 6.92
CA SER A 538 11.39 -8.40 7.78
C SER A 538 11.68 -8.83 9.22
N SER A 539 11.24 -10.02 9.63
CA SER A 539 11.53 -10.55 10.96
C SER A 539 12.95 -11.13 11.03
N PRO A 540 13.70 -10.93 12.13
CA PRO A 540 14.90 -11.70 12.36
C PRO A 540 14.53 -13.19 12.31
N LEU A 541 15.20 -13.92 11.42
CA LEU A 541 14.96 -15.34 11.15
C LEU A 541 15.02 -16.22 12.42
N SER A 542 15.62 -15.70 13.50
CA SER A 542 15.80 -16.33 14.80
C SER A 542 14.53 -16.36 15.68
N LEU A 543 13.56 -15.46 15.46
CA LEU A 543 12.36 -15.31 16.32
C LEU A 543 11.09 -15.93 15.73
N VAL A 544 11.15 -16.41 14.48
CA VAL A 544 10.00 -16.92 13.74
C VAL A 544 10.14 -18.44 13.58
N GLY A 545 9.36 -19.20 14.34
CA GLY A 545 9.23 -20.66 14.18
C GLY A 545 8.64 -21.06 12.82
N SER A 546 9.04 -22.26 12.37
CA SER A 546 8.72 -22.96 11.10
C SER A 546 8.01 -22.18 9.99
N ASN A 547 8.74 -21.90 8.91
CA ASN A 547 8.24 -21.24 7.69
C ASN A 547 7.67 -22.23 6.68
N GLY A 548 6.44 -22.69 6.89
CA GLY A 548 5.71 -23.47 5.89
C GLY A 548 5.18 -22.55 4.77
N GLY A 549 5.44 -22.88 3.49
CA GLY A 549 4.90 -22.11 2.36
C GLY A 549 3.37 -22.00 2.36
N THR A 550 2.67 -23.00 2.90
CA THR A 550 1.22 -22.97 3.12
C THR A 550 0.79 -21.86 4.09
N ASP A 551 1.47 -21.70 5.23
CA ASP A 551 1.13 -20.66 6.23
C ASP A 551 1.29 -19.25 5.64
N ILE A 552 2.36 -19.02 4.86
CA ILE A 552 2.59 -17.74 4.18
C ILE A 552 1.47 -17.44 3.17
N ARG A 553 1.06 -18.45 2.38
CA ARG A 553 -0.04 -18.33 1.41
C ARG A 553 -1.37 -18.02 2.07
N GLU A 554 -1.72 -18.71 3.17
CA GLU A 554 -2.96 -18.45 3.91
C GLU A 554 -2.98 -17.05 4.55
N ARG A 555 -1.84 -16.60 5.11
CA ARG A 555 -1.72 -15.22 5.63
C ARG A 555 -1.88 -14.16 4.54
N TYR A 556 -1.29 -14.40 3.36
CA TYR A 556 -1.47 -13.54 2.21
C TYR A 556 -2.95 -13.47 1.78
N LEU A 557 -3.62 -14.62 1.69
CA LEU A 557 -5.04 -14.71 1.37
C LEU A 557 -5.93 -13.97 2.38
N LEU A 558 -5.68 -14.15 3.68
CA LEU A 558 -6.40 -13.43 4.72
C LEU A 558 -6.23 -11.91 4.56
N ARG A 559 -5.00 -11.45 4.29
CA ARG A 559 -4.73 -10.03 4.09
C ARG A 559 -5.45 -9.48 2.86
N LEU A 560 -5.51 -10.25 1.78
CA LEU A 560 -6.26 -9.90 0.57
C LEU A 560 -7.77 -9.79 0.84
N LEU A 561 -8.34 -10.71 1.62
CA LEU A 561 -9.74 -10.65 2.04
C LEU A 561 -10.05 -9.39 2.85
N MET A 562 -9.15 -8.96 3.73
CA MET A 562 -9.29 -7.72 4.50
C MET A 562 -9.29 -6.45 3.64
N LYS A 563 -8.81 -6.50 2.38
CA LYS A 563 -8.88 -5.37 1.44
C LYS A 563 -10.24 -5.20 0.77
N SER A 564 -11.11 -6.20 0.81
CA SER A 564 -12.41 -6.18 0.13
C SER A 564 -13.27 -4.95 0.46
N PRO A 565 -13.43 -4.51 1.73
CA PRO A 565 -14.24 -3.33 2.03
C PRO A 565 -13.69 -2.05 1.39
N THR A 566 -12.38 -1.83 1.45
CA THR A 566 -11.72 -0.69 0.81
C THR A 566 -11.91 -0.72 -0.71
N GLN A 567 -11.69 -1.88 -1.32
CA GLN A 567 -11.88 -2.09 -2.76
C GLN A 567 -13.33 -1.80 -3.19
N ASN A 568 -14.32 -2.25 -2.42
CA ASN A 568 -15.73 -2.00 -2.72
C ASN A 568 -16.10 -0.51 -2.66
N ILE A 569 -15.57 0.23 -1.69
CA ILE A 569 -15.76 1.69 -1.59
C ILE A 569 -15.17 2.37 -2.82
N MET A 570 -13.95 2.01 -3.22
CA MET A 570 -13.29 2.60 -4.39
C MET A 570 -14.05 2.28 -5.70
N LEU A 571 -14.53 1.04 -5.85
CA LEU A 571 -15.25 0.58 -7.05
C LEU A 571 -16.56 1.35 -7.26
N LYS A 572 -17.10 1.98 -6.20
CA LYS A 572 -18.30 2.83 -6.30
C LYS A 572 -18.15 3.93 -7.35
N THR A 573 -16.95 4.47 -7.53
CA THR A 573 -16.66 5.48 -8.57
C THR A 573 -17.00 4.94 -9.96
N LEU A 574 -16.52 3.74 -10.29
CA LEU A 574 -16.77 3.12 -11.60
C LEU A 574 -18.22 2.65 -11.74
N ASN A 575 -18.85 2.21 -10.65
CA ASN A 575 -20.28 1.90 -10.65
C ASN A 575 -21.13 3.15 -10.96
N VAL A 576 -20.79 4.32 -10.39
CA VAL A 576 -21.45 5.59 -10.72
C VAL A 576 -21.24 5.96 -12.19
N VAL A 577 -20.03 5.78 -12.72
CA VAL A 577 -19.74 5.98 -14.15
C VAL A 577 -20.62 5.08 -15.02
N SER A 578 -20.67 3.77 -14.75
CA SER A 578 -21.50 2.81 -15.50
C SER A 578 -22.97 3.19 -15.46
N SER A 579 -23.52 3.48 -14.27
CA SER A 579 -24.94 3.83 -14.12
C SER A 579 -25.28 5.16 -14.80
N PHE A 580 -24.43 6.19 -14.67
CA PHE A 580 -24.67 7.49 -15.29
C PHE A 580 -24.59 7.42 -16.82
N ASN A 581 -23.63 6.65 -17.35
CA ASN A 581 -23.47 6.44 -18.80
C ASN A 581 -24.53 5.50 -19.39
N LYS A 582 -25.33 4.84 -18.55
CA LYS A 582 -26.32 3.81 -18.94
C LYS A 582 -25.67 2.68 -19.73
N TRP A 583 -24.50 2.26 -19.28
CA TRP A 583 -23.85 1.05 -19.78
C TRP A 583 -24.66 -0.19 -19.39
N ASP A 584 -24.39 -1.30 -20.10
CA ASP A 584 -25.02 -2.61 -19.91
C ASP A 584 -25.27 -2.93 -18.44
N LYS A 585 -26.52 -3.26 -18.10
CA LYS A 585 -26.93 -3.63 -16.74
C LYS A 585 -26.18 -4.83 -16.17
N HIS A 586 -25.63 -5.70 -17.02
CA HIS A 586 -24.82 -6.86 -16.64
C HIS A 586 -23.35 -6.51 -16.43
N LEU A 587 -22.92 -5.30 -16.78
CA LEU A 587 -21.56 -4.83 -16.55
C LEU A 587 -21.34 -4.56 -15.06
N VAL A 588 -20.41 -5.30 -14.45
CA VAL A 588 -19.96 -5.10 -13.08
C VAL A 588 -18.45 -4.92 -13.05
N TRP A 589 -17.97 -4.02 -12.19
CA TRP A 589 -16.54 -3.83 -12.00
C TRP A 589 -16.03 -4.69 -10.84
N GLN A 590 -14.97 -5.46 -11.09
CA GLN A 590 -14.32 -6.27 -10.05
C GLN A 590 -12.81 -6.09 -10.11
N ILE A 591 -12.16 -6.08 -8.96
CA ILE A 591 -10.70 -6.12 -8.89
C ILE A 591 -10.29 -7.59 -8.88
N GLN A 592 -9.70 -8.05 -9.97
CA GLN A 592 -9.24 -9.44 -10.04
C GLN A 592 -8.06 -9.67 -9.11
N ARG A 593 -8.09 -10.83 -8.47
CA ARG A 593 -7.14 -11.26 -7.44
C ARG A 593 -6.30 -12.40 -7.98
N GLU A 594 -5.00 -12.19 -8.07
CA GLU A 594 -4.06 -13.27 -8.30
C GLU A 594 -3.76 -13.97 -6.98
N VAL A 595 -3.94 -15.28 -6.97
CA VAL A 595 -3.73 -16.15 -5.82
C VAL A 595 -2.72 -17.21 -6.20
N MET A 596 -1.71 -17.39 -5.35
CA MET A 596 -0.75 -18.49 -5.50
C MET A 596 -1.47 -19.82 -5.29
N THR A 597 -1.19 -20.82 -6.13
CA THR A 597 -1.73 -22.18 -5.98
C THR A 597 -0.61 -23.20 -5.98
N THR A 598 -0.92 -24.43 -5.60
CA THR A 598 -0.02 -25.55 -5.84
C THR A 598 0.15 -25.77 -7.35
N LEU A 599 1.32 -26.26 -7.74
CA LEU A 599 1.63 -26.62 -9.13
C LEU A 599 0.67 -27.67 -9.70
N ASP A 600 0.06 -28.48 -8.83
CA ASP A 600 -0.97 -29.45 -9.18
C ASP A 600 -2.24 -28.77 -9.74
N ASN A 601 -2.58 -27.58 -9.23
CA ASN A 601 -3.77 -26.82 -9.65
C ASN A 601 -3.47 -25.81 -10.77
N SER A 602 -2.23 -25.37 -10.91
CA SER A 602 -1.80 -24.43 -11.95
C SER A 602 -0.34 -24.64 -12.31
N LYS A 603 -0.04 -24.86 -13.61
CA LYS A 603 1.34 -24.99 -14.10
C LYS A 603 2.18 -23.72 -13.89
N SER A 604 1.54 -22.55 -13.78
CA SER A 604 2.23 -21.28 -13.50
C SER A 604 2.36 -21.00 -11.99
N GLY A 605 1.75 -21.81 -11.13
CA GLY A 605 1.70 -21.59 -9.67
C GLY A 605 0.83 -20.41 -9.24
N ILE A 606 0.10 -19.79 -10.18
CA ILE A 606 -0.79 -18.64 -9.95
C ILE A 606 -2.13 -18.95 -10.61
N THR A 607 -3.23 -18.61 -9.95
CA THR A 607 -4.58 -18.60 -10.52
C THR A 607 -5.27 -17.27 -10.23
N SER A 608 -6.12 -16.82 -11.15
CA SER A 608 -7.08 -15.77 -10.84
C SER A 608 -8.20 -16.40 -10.03
N GLN A 609 -8.44 -15.91 -8.79
CA GLN A 609 -9.67 -16.27 -8.08
C GLN A 609 -10.83 -15.58 -8.81
N ASN A 610 -11.45 -16.28 -9.75
CA ASN A 610 -12.84 -16.00 -10.08
C ASN A 610 -13.67 -16.40 -8.86
N SER A 611 -14.76 -15.68 -8.61
CA SER A 611 -15.77 -15.93 -7.57
C SER A 611 -16.50 -17.28 -7.71
N ASP A 612 -15.93 -18.24 -8.46
CA ASP A 612 -16.52 -19.51 -8.85
C ASP A 612 -16.32 -20.64 -7.82
N ASN A 613 -15.65 -20.38 -6.69
CA ASN A 613 -15.43 -21.39 -5.64
C ASN A 613 -16.24 -21.11 -4.37
N THR A 614 -17.57 -21.19 -4.49
CA THR A 614 -18.45 -21.52 -3.36
C THR A 614 -19.17 -22.82 -3.64
N SER A 615 -18.44 -23.95 -3.58
CA SER A 615 -18.90 -25.26 -3.12
C SER A 615 -17.90 -26.35 -3.49
N ASN A 616 -17.06 -26.75 -2.52
CA ASN A 616 -16.69 -28.15 -2.23
C ASN A 616 -15.57 -28.18 -1.19
N THR A 617 -15.96 -27.96 0.07
CA THR A 617 -15.39 -28.63 1.25
C THR A 617 -16.50 -28.82 2.25
#